data_AF-A0AAE3JS50-F1
#
_entry.id   AF-A0AAE3JS50-F1
#
_cell.length_a   1.000
_cell.length_b   1.000
_cell.length_c   1.000
_cell.angle_alpha   90.00
_cell.angle_beta   90.00
_cell.angle_gamma   90.00
#
_symmetry.space_group_name_H-M   'P 1'
#
loop_
_entity.id
_entity.type
_entity.pdbx_description
1 polymer ?
#
loop_
_entity_poly.entity_id
_entity_poly.type
_entity_poly.pdbx_seq_one_letter_code
_entity_poly.pdbx_strand_id
1 'polypeptide(L)'
;MRKKLAVLFLGAALTVSMLGACGGKDAASSSASAVSASSAADASSASVQDASKAESSTSTSDVSAESASAAETAGESSASELEDGTYTADFNTDSNMFHVNEAKEGKGVLTVKDGKMIIHVSLVSKNIVNVFVGTKEEAQADGAELIEPTTDEVTYSDGTTDEVYGFDIPVEKLDEDFNVAIIGKKGTWYDHVVSVSNPVPQE
;
A
#
# COMPACT_ATOMS: atom_id res chain seq x y z
N MET A 1 2.77 40.78 23.07
CA MET A 1 2.48 40.13 24.37
C MET A 1 0.99 39.93 24.55
N ARG A 2 0.49 38.69 24.63
CA ARG A 2 -0.85 38.25 25.10
C ARG A 2 -0.77 36.73 25.31
N LYS A 3 -0.27 36.33 26.49
CA LYS A 3 -1.03 35.63 27.55
C LYS A 3 -1.44 34.20 27.18
N LYS A 4 -0.61 33.23 27.60
CA LYS A 4 -0.88 31.79 27.55
C LYS A 4 -2.05 31.46 28.49
N LEU A 5 -2.98 30.61 28.05
CA LEU A 5 -4.01 30.03 28.92
C LEU A 5 -3.66 28.57 29.16
N ALA A 6 -3.15 28.25 30.35
CA ALA A 6 -2.98 26.88 30.79
C ALA A 6 -4.25 26.46 31.53
N VAL A 7 -4.96 25.46 31.00
CA VAL A 7 -6.08 24.81 31.70
C VAL A 7 -5.62 23.41 32.09
N LEU A 8 -5.40 23.23 33.38
CA LEU A 8 -4.87 22.04 34.00
C LEU A 8 -6.07 21.18 34.43
N PHE A 9 -6.37 20.11 33.68
CA PHE A 9 -7.41 19.17 34.08
C PHE A 9 -6.85 18.05 34.96
N LEU A 10 -7.48 17.93 36.12
CA LEU A 10 -7.12 17.07 37.23
C LEU A 10 -7.46 15.61 36.89
N GLY A 11 -6.55 14.67 37.15
CA GLY A 11 -6.73 13.27 36.80
C GLY A 11 -7.65 12.49 37.74
N ALA A 12 -7.97 11.26 37.31
CA ALA A 12 -8.52 10.21 38.18
C ALA A 12 -7.86 8.87 37.82
N ALA A 13 -6.81 8.51 38.56
CA ALA A 13 -6.26 7.17 38.51
C ALA A 13 -7.24 6.20 39.20
N LEU A 14 -7.62 5.11 38.53
CA LEU A 14 -8.43 4.05 39.13
C LEU A 14 -7.66 2.72 39.06
N THR A 15 -7.64 2.02 40.19
CA THR A 15 -6.54 1.12 40.58
C THR A 15 -6.94 -0.35 40.68
N VAL A 16 -5.99 -1.23 40.33
CA VAL A 16 -5.65 -2.48 41.05
C VAL A 16 -6.76 -3.55 41.27
N SER A 17 -6.58 -4.73 40.67
CA SER A 17 -6.47 -6.07 41.31
C SER A 17 -6.45 -7.17 40.22
N MET A 18 -5.47 -8.06 40.05
CA MET A 18 -4.77 -9.02 40.95
C MET A 18 -5.42 -10.41 41.04
N LEU A 19 -4.57 -11.47 40.96
CA LEU A 19 -4.82 -12.91 41.21
C LEU A 19 -5.72 -13.61 40.18
N GLY A 20 -5.50 -14.81 39.62
CA GLY A 20 -4.65 -16.00 39.80
C GLY A 20 -5.27 -17.09 38.87
N ALA A 21 -4.85 -18.36 38.75
CA ALA A 21 -3.78 -19.16 39.33
C ALA A 21 -3.54 -20.46 38.49
N CYS A 22 -2.40 -21.10 38.71
CA CYS A 22 -2.08 -22.55 38.56
C CYS A 22 -2.75 -23.45 37.48
N GLY A 23 -1.92 -23.94 36.56
CA GLY A 23 -1.50 -25.36 36.52
C GLY A 23 -2.45 -26.43 35.96
N GLY A 24 -1.95 -27.23 35.01
CA GLY A 24 -2.63 -28.44 34.53
C GLY A 24 -1.81 -29.17 33.45
N LYS A 25 -1.18 -30.28 33.83
CA LYS A 25 -0.53 -31.26 32.93
C LYS A 25 -1.41 -32.52 32.86
N ASP A 26 -1.14 -33.35 31.84
CA ASP A 26 -1.78 -34.63 31.49
C ASP A 26 -3.07 -34.45 30.65
N ALA A 27 -3.21 -34.96 29.42
CA ALA A 27 -2.88 -36.26 28.79
C ALA A 27 -3.96 -37.34 28.96
N ALA A 28 -4.49 -37.81 27.82
CA ALA A 28 -5.49 -38.87 27.63
C ALA A 28 -6.92 -38.59 28.19
N SER A 29 -8.02 -39.15 27.66
CA SER A 29 -8.33 -39.71 26.32
C SER A 29 -9.84 -40.01 26.26
N SER A 30 -10.46 -39.96 25.06
CA SER A 30 -11.79 -40.53 24.73
C SER A 30 -13.02 -39.88 25.39
N SER A 31 -14.22 -39.78 24.79
CA SER A 31 -14.75 -39.94 23.41
C SER A 31 -16.06 -39.09 23.33
N ALA A 32 -16.83 -38.92 22.24
CA ALA A 32 -16.89 -39.48 20.88
C ALA A 32 -17.30 -38.32 19.91
N SER A 33 -17.88 -38.45 18.69
CA SER A 33 -18.38 -39.56 17.87
C SER A 33 -18.26 -39.20 16.38
N ALA A 34 -17.90 -40.21 15.59
CA ALA A 34 -18.27 -40.50 14.18
C ALA A 34 -19.04 -39.49 13.31
N VAL A 35 -18.56 -39.28 12.07
CA VAL A 35 -19.17 -39.92 10.86
C VAL A 35 -18.24 -39.82 9.62
N SER A 36 -18.36 -40.82 8.74
CA SER A 36 -17.78 -41.10 7.41
C SER A 36 -17.64 -39.91 6.43
N ALA A 37 -16.93 -39.99 5.29
CA ALA A 37 -16.50 -41.14 4.47
C ALA A 37 -15.23 -40.82 3.61
N SER A 38 -14.43 -41.81 3.17
CA SER A 38 -14.37 -42.35 1.78
C SER A 38 -13.96 -41.33 0.67
N SER A 39 -13.01 -41.57 -0.25
CA SER A 39 -12.14 -42.75 -0.49
C SER A 39 -10.86 -42.42 -1.28
N ALA A 40 -9.85 -43.25 -1.01
CA ALA A 40 -8.89 -43.89 -1.92
C ALA A 40 -8.51 -43.25 -3.27
N ALA A 41 -7.19 -43.14 -3.48
CA ALA A 41 -6.57 -43.02 -4.79
C ALA A 41 -6.60 -44.38 -5.53
N ASP A 42 -6.58 -44.33 -6.86
CA ASP A 42 -6.22 -45.46 -7.72
C ASP A 42 -5.17 -45.00 -8.73
N ALA A 43 -4.34 -45.93 -9.21
CA ALA A 43 -3.10 -45.61 -9.90
C ALA A 43 -2.93 -46.41 -11.20
N SER A 44 -2.26 -45.77 -12.16
CA SER A 44 -1.65 -46.38 -13.35
C SER A 44 -2.61 -46.81 -14.47
N SER A 45 -2.39 -46.23 -15.66
CA SER A 45 -2.09 -47.07 -16.81
C SER A 45 -1.27 -46.31 -17.85
N ALA A 46 -0.29 -46.98 -18.45
CA ALA A 46 0.45 -46.46 -19.59
C ALA A 46 -0.20 -46.93 -20.90
N SER A 47 -0.18 -46.09 -21.94
CA SER A 47 -0.49 -46.47 -23.32
C SER A 47 0.27 -45.56 -24.28
N VAL A 48 0.68 -46.10 -25.42
CA VAL A 48 1.64 -45.49 -26.36
C VAL A 48 1.04 -45.32 -27.75
N GLN A 49 1.70 -44.49 -28.58
CA GLN A 49 1.44 -44.24 -30.01
C GLN A 49 0.20 -43.33 -30.26
N ASP A 50 0.13 -42.48 -31.30
CA ASP A 50 0.64 -42.64 -32.67
C ASP A 50 0.95 -41.31 -33.44
N ALA A 51 1.68 -41.45 -34.55
CA ALA A 51 1.77 -40.64 -35.78
C ALA A 51 1.90 -39.09 -35.76
N SER A 52 3.14 -38.64 -35.96
CA SER A 52 3.60 -38.04 -37.23
C SER A 52 2.71 -37.07 -38.03
N LYS A 53 3.08 -35.78 -38.02
CA LYS A 53 3.09 -34.95 -39.25
C LYS A 53 4.26 -33.95 -39.22
N ALA A 54 5.18 -34.11 -40.17
CA ALA A 54 6.28 -33.18 -40.41
C ALA A 54 5.93 -32.19 -41.55
N GLU A 55 6.93 -31.39 -41.94
CA GLU A 55 6.97 -30.30 -42.92
C GLU A 55 6.64 -28.90 -42.34
N SER A 56 7.62 -27.99 -42.17
CA SER A 56 8.42 -27.24 -43.18
C SER A 56 7.75 -25.86 -43.44
N SER A 57 8.42 -24.70 -43.48
CA SER A 57 9.86 -24.42 -43.65
C SER A 57 10.29 -22.99 -43.21
N THR A 58 11.61 -22.78 -43.11
CA THR A 58 12.38 -21.54 -43.41
C THR A 58 11.94 -20.20 -42.79
N SER A 59 12.67 -19.64 -41.82
CA SER A 59 13.81 -18.70 -42.02
C SER A 59 13.55 -17.53 -42.97
N THR A 60 13.67 -16.29 -42.47
CA THR A 60 14.84 -15.41 -42.71
C THR A 60 14.79 -14.19 -41.78
N SER A 61 15.94 -13.78 -41.25
CA SER A 61 16.12 -12.56 -40.46
C SER A 61 16.14 -11.34 -41.37
N ASP A 62 15.54 -10.22 -40.95
CA ASP A 62 15.96 -8.92 -41.43
C ASP A 62 15.99 -7.88 -40.29
N VAL A 63 17.04 -7.09 -40.32
CA VAL A 63 17.34 -6.04 -39.35
C VAL A 63 16.80 -4.70 -39.86
N SER A 64 16.15 -3.94 -38.99
CA SER A 64 16.11 -2.48 -39.15
C SER A 64 16.43 -1.84 -37.82
N ALA A 65 17.62 -1.26 -37.74
CA ALA A 65 17.97 -0.30 -36.71
C ALA A 65 17.29 1.06 -37.00
N GLU A 66 17.58 2.02 -36.12
CA GLU A 66 17.34 3.45 -36.31
C GLU A 66 15.90 3.96 -36.09
N SER A 67 15.59 4.26 -34.84
CA SER A 67 15.29 5.66 -34.51
C SER A 67 15.97 6.03 -33.20
N ALA A 68 16.92 6.96 -33.28
CA ALA A 68 17.43 7.66 -32.10
C ALA A 68 16.44 8.75 -31.65
N SER A 69 16.73 9.35 -30.50
CA SER A 69 16.13 10.60 -30.00
C SER A 69 14.68 10.53 -29.51
N ALA A 70 14.52 10.09 -28.26
CA ALA A 70 14.31 11.08 -27.21
C ALA A 70 15.28 10.77 -26.07
N ALA A 71 16.10 11.75 -25.69
CA ALA A 71 16.72 11.73 -24.39
C ALA A 71 15.64 12.19 -23.41
N GLU A 72 14.93 11.24 -22.80
CA GLU A 72 14.10 11.53 -21.65
C GLU A 72 14.99 12.23 -20.63
N THR A 73 14.72 13.51 -20.42
CA THR A 73 15.45 14.32 -19.46
C THR A 73 15.25 13.68 -18.11
N ALA A 74 16.35 13.26 -17.48
CA ALA A 74 16.37 13.03 -16.05
C ALA A 74 16.09 14.38 -15.39
N GLY A 75 14.80 14.68 -15.20
CA GLY A 75 14.35 15.88 -14.53
C GLY A 75 14.72 15.74 -13.08
N GLU A 76 15.81 16.40 -12.67
CA GLU A 76 16.08 16.74 -11.27
C GLU A 76 14.96 17.68 -10.79
N SER A 77 13.74 17.15 -10.61
CA SER A 77 12.53 17.91 -10.30
C SER A 77 12.50 18.21 -8.82
N SER A 78 13.48 18.99 -8.36
CA SER A 78 13.58 19.42 -6.98
C SER A 78 12.28 20.13 -6.59
N ALA A 79 11.59 19.58 -5.59
CA ALA A 79 10.31 20.05 -5.04
C ALA A 79 10.16 21.58 -4.79
N SER A 80 11.28 22.29 -4.71
CA SER A 80 11.34 23.75 -4.59
C SER A 80 11.03 24.52 -5.89
N GLU A 81 10.80 23.84 -7.02
CA GLU A 81 10.66 24.45 -8.35
C GLU A 81 9.27 24.31 -8.99
N LEU A 82 8.36 23.50 -8.41
CA LEU A 82 6.97 23.44 -8.90
C LEU A 82 6.19 24.70 -8.51
N GLU A 83 5.43 25.24 -9.47
CA GLU A 83 4.47 26.31 -9.21
C GLU A 83 3.25 25.78 -8.45
N ASP A 84 2.57 26.67 -7.71
CA ASP A 84 1.31 26.35 -7.02
C ASP A 84 0.25 25.84 -8.02
N GLY A 85 -0.25 24.63 -7.80
CA GLY A 85 -1.12 23.93 -8.75
C GLY A 85 -1.43 22.49 -8.37
N THR A 86 -2.14 21.79 -9.26
CA THR A 86 -2.48 20.37 -9.12
C THR A 86 -1.81 19.58 -10.24
N TYR A 87 -1.17 18.48 -9.86
CA TYR A 87 -0.41 17.60 -10.74
C TYR A 87 -0.86 16.15 -10.52
N THR A 88 -0.77 15.34 -11.56
CA THR A 88 -0.78 13.88 -11.44
C THR A 88 0.66 13.42 -11.29
N ALA A 89 0.98 12.61 -10.28
CA ALA A 89 2.35 12.16 -10.00
C ALA A 89 2.39 10.64 -9.74
N ASP A 90 3.51 10.01 -10.10
CA ASP A 90 3.75 8.58 -9.87
C ASP A 90 4.07 8.33 -8.38
N PHE A 91 3.34 7.41 -7.74
CA PHE A 91 3.52 7.03 -6.34
C PHE A 91 4.10 5.62 -6.22
N ASN A 92 5.36 5.53 -5.82
CA ASN A 92 6.09 4.29 -5.65
C ASN A 92 6.10 3.86 -4.17
N THR A 93 6.14 2.55 -3.92
CA THR A 93 5.98 1.95 -2.59
C THR A 93 6.55 0.54 -2.57
N ASP A 94 7.22 0.15 -1.49
CA ASP A 94 7.60 -1.25 -1.25
C ASP A 94 6.45 -2.11 -0.69
N SER A 95 5.30 -1.50 -0.39
CA SER A 95 4.15 -2.15 0.25
C SER A 95 3.14 -2.72 -0.75
N ASN A 96 2.92 -4.04 -0.68
CA ASN A 96 1.76 -4.65 -1.34
C ASN A 96 0.42 -4.25 -0.70
N MET A 97 0.39 -3.76 0.56
CA MET A 97 -0.86 -3.34 1.22
C MET A 97 -1.16 -1.84 1.04
N PHE A 98 -0.14 -1.03 0.78
CA PHE A 98 -0.23 0.42 0.70
C PHE A 98 0.29 0.90 -0.66
N HIS A 99 -0.56 0.73 -1.67
CA HIS A 99 -0.33 1.15 -3.05
C HIS A 99 -1.62 1.76 -3.63
N VAL A 100 -1.44 2.60 -4.65
CA VAL A 100 -2.52 3.27 -5.38
C VAL A 100 -3.41 2.24 -6.08
N ASN A 101 -4.71 2.53 -6.14
CA ASN A 101 -5.71 1.71 -6.82
C ASN A 101 -5.36 1.50 -8.32
N GLU A 102 -5.58 0.29 -8.85
CA GLU A 102 -5.28 -0.05 -10.23
C GLU A 102 -6.03 0.83 -11.27
N ALA A 103 -7.25 1.30 -10.96
CA ALA A 103 -7.99 2.24 -11.80
C ALA A 103 -7.42 3.67 -11.80
N LYS A 104 -6.39 3.95 -10.99
CA LYS A 104 -5.62 5.20 -10.98
C LYS A 104 -4.22 5.02 -11.58
N GLU A 105 -3.91 3.86 -12.18
CA GLU A 105 -2.68 3.59 -12.93
C GLU A 105 -1.38 3.84 -12.13
N GLY A 106 -1.40 3.65 -10.80
CA GLY A 106 -0.25 3.90 -9.92
C GLY A 106 -0.01 5.38 -9.55
N LYS A 107 -0.90 6.29 -9.98
CA LYS A 107 -0.73 7.74 -9.86
C LYS A 107 -1.61 8.36 -8.77
N GLY A 108 -1.01 9.26 -7.99
CA GLY A 108 -1.71 10.12 -7.03
C GLY A 108 -1.94 11.53 -7.57
N VAL A 109 -2.69 12.34 -6.82
CA VAL A 109 -2.92 13.75 -7.11
C VAL A 109 -2.07 14.62 -6.19
N LEU A 110 -1.02 15.22 -6.72
CA LEU A 110 -0.09 16.09 -6.00
C LEU A 110 -0.61 17.52 -6.03
N THR A 111 -0.93 18.07 -4.86
CA THR A 111 -1.27 19.49 -4.71
C THR A 111 -0.05 20.25 -4.20
N VAL A 112 0.39 21.26 -4.93
CA VAL A 112 1.45 22.20 -4.55
C VAL A 112 0.82 23.52 -4.16
N LYS A 113 1.12 24.02 -2.96
CA LYS A 113 0.61 25.31 -2.48
C LYS A 113 1.53 25.96 -1.45
N ASP A 114 1.86 27.23 -1.64
CA ASP A 114 2.77 27.99 -0.76
C ASP A 114 4.11 27.25 -0.53
N GLY A 115 4.59 26.52 -1.55
CA GLY A 115 5.79 25.65 -1.47
C GLY A 115 5.63 24.38 -0.61
N LYS A 116 4.40 24.02 -0.22
CA LYS A 116 4.08 22.75 0.44
C LYS A 116 3.45 21.80 -0.56
N MET A 117 3.84 20.53 -0.51
CA MET A 117 3.31 19.50 -1.37
C MET A 117 2.54 18.45 -0.56
N ILE A 118 1.39 18.02 -1.06
CA ILE A 118 0.60 16.93 -0.49
C ILE A 118 0.19 16.00 -1.64
N ILE A 119 0.57 14.73 -1.57
CA ILE A 119 0.12 13.70 -2.51
C ILE A 119 -1.14 13.03 -1.94
N HIS A 120 -2.22 13.04 -2.71
CA HIS A 120 -3.42 12.29 -2.41
C HIS A 120 -3.38 10.94 -3.13
N VAL A 121 -3.48 9.84 -2.37
CA VAL A 121 -3.43 8.47 -2.91
C VAL A 121 -4.66 7.63 -2.54
N SER A 122 -5.53 7.36 -3.51
CA SER A 122 -6.65 6.40 -3.37
C SER A 122 -6.12 4.97 -3.41
N LEU A 123 -6.38 4.16 -2.38
CA LEU A 123 -5.88 2.78 -2.27
C LEU A 123 -6.81 1.74 -2.92
N VAL A 124 -6.35 0.49 -3.04
CA VAL A 124 -7.19 -0.67 -3.41
C VAL A 124 -8.20 -1.09 -2.35
N SER A 125 -8.07 -0.68 -1.08
CA SER A 125 -8.95 -1.16 -0.02
C SER A 125 -8.97 -0.28 1.24
N LYS A 126 -10.04 -0.41 2.02
CA LYS A 126 -10.23 0.24 3.33
C LYS A 126 -9.53 -0.48 4.49
N ASN A 127 -8.37 -1.09 4.28
CA ASN A 127 -7.72 -1.93 5.30
C ASN A 127 -6.70 -1.19 6.17
N ILE A 128 -6.06 -0.15 5.62
CA ILE A 128 -5.23 0.81 6.34
C ILE A 128 -6.16 1.82 7.01
N VAL A 129 -5.93 2.13 8.29
CA VAL A 129 -6.81 3.01 9.08
C VAL A 129 -6.13 4.32 9.52
N ASN A 130 -4.80 4.36 9.54
CA ASN A 130 -4.01 5.58 9.64
C ASN A 130 -2.66 5.40 8.94
N VAL A 131 -2.06 6.52 8.55
CA VAL A 131 -0.69 6.64 8.03
C VAL A 131 0.06 7.67 8.88
N PHE A 132 1.38 7.52 8.99
CA PHE A 132 2.28 8.48 9.61
C PHE A 132 3.52 8.65 8.71
N VAL A 133 4.05 9.87 8.58
CA VAL A 133 5.28 10.14 7.82
C VAL A 133 6.45 10.12 8.80
N GLY A 134 7.34 9.15 8.64
CA GLY A 134 8.35 8.74 9.64
C GLY A 134 8.28 7.24 9.93
N THR A 135 8.86 6.80 11.05
CA THR A 135 8.89 5.36 11.42
C THR A 135 7.74 4.95 12.36
N LYS A 136 7.49 3.65 12.47
CA LYS A 136 6.47 3.07 13.37
C LYS A 136 6.77 3.32 14.84
N GLU A 137 8.03 3.48 15.23
CA GLU A 137 8.40 3.85 16.60
C GLU A 137 7.93 5.28 16.92
N GLU A 138 8.05 6.19 15.95
CA GLU A 138 7.59 7.58 16.04
C GLU A 138 6.05 7.66 15.98
N ALA A 139 5.41 6.88 15.09
CA ALA A 139 3.95 6.78 14.98
C ALA A 139 3.25 6.27 16.26
N GLN A 140 4.00 5.57 17.14
CA GLN A 140 3.52 5.07 18.43
C GLN A 140 3.88 6.00 19.61
N ALA A 141 4.55 7.12 19.37
CA ALA A 141 4.90 8.09 20.39
C ALA A 141 3.74 9.05 20.72
N ASP A 142 3.73 9.56 21.95
CA ASP A 142 2.76 10.58 22.37
C ASP A 142 2.91 11.86 21.52
N GLY A 143 1.85 12.22 20.79
CA GLY A 143 1.82 13.41 19.94
C GLY A 143 2.15 13.19 18.46
N ALA A 144 2.25 11.95 17.99
CA ALA A 144 2.34 11.65 16.57
C ALA A 144 1.13 12.22 15.79
N GLU A 145 1.40 13.01 14.75
CA GLU A 145 0.37 13.55 13.85
C GLU A 145 -0.04 12.47 12.84
N LEU A 146 -1.04 11.66 13.22
CA LEU A 146 -1.56 10.60 12.35
C LEU A 146 -2.46 11.17 11.25
N ILE A 147 -2.23 10.72 10.03
CA ILE A 147 -3.06 11.00 8.86
C ILE A 147 -4.25 10.03 8.91
N GLU A 148 -5.45 10.58 8.95
CA GLU A 148 -6.71 9.83 8.86
C GLU A 148 -7.10 9.62 7.38
N PRO A 149 -7.79 8.52 7.03
CA PRO A 149 -8.21 8.23 5.67
C PRO A 149 -9.33 9.16 5.21
N THR A 150 -9.27 9.56 3.93
CA THR A 150 -10.44 10.02 3.18
C THR A 150 -11.25 8.82 2.69
N THR A 151 -12.46 9.07 2.22
CA THR A 151 -13.28 8.06 1.53
C THR A 151 -13.45 8.49 0.08
N ASP A 152 -13.01 7.65 -0.84
CA ASP A 152 -12.96 7.96 -2.27
C ASP A 152 -13.84 6.99 -3.06
N GLU A 153 -14.52 7.48 -4.10
CA GLU A 153 -15.17 6.61 -5.10
C GLU A 153 -14.23 6.40 -6.29
N VAL A 154 -14.05 5.14 -6.68
CA VAL A 154 -13.19 4.74 -7.81
C VAL A 154 -14.03 3.95 -8.81
N THR A 155 -13.97 4.35 -10.08
CA THR A 155 -14.63 3.65 -11.20
C THR A 155 -13.59 2.86 -11.99
N TYR A 156 -13.82 1.57 -12.20
CA TYR A 156 -12.94 0.69 -12.97
C TYR A 156 -13.32 0.66 -14.45
N SER A 157 -12.43 0.11 -15.30
CA SER A 157 -12.62 0.04 -16.75
C SER A 157 -13.79 -0.86 -17.21
N ASP A 158 -14.30 -1.74 -16.34
CA ASP A 158 -15.49 -2.55 -16.60
C ASP A 158 -16.81 -1.82 -16.24
N GLY A 159 -16.72 -0.60 -15.71
CA GLY A 159 -17.85 0.22 -15.28
C GLY A 159 -18.34 -0.06 -13.86
N THR A 160 -17.66 -0.91 -13.10
CA THR A 160 -17.94 -1.08 -11.66
C THR A 160 -17.37 0.09 -10.84
N THR A 161 -17.90 0.27 -9.63
CA THR A 161 -17.49 1.34 -8.71
C THR A 161 -17.27 0.78 -7.31
N ASP A 162 -16.13 1.08 -6.71
CA ASP A 162 -15.86 0.80 -5.29
C ASP A 162 -15.67 2.09 -4.49
N GLU A 163 -16.06 2.03 -3.22
CA GLU A 163 -15.72 3.04 -2.22
C GLU A 163 -14.47 2.55 -1.46
N VAL A 164 -13.34 3.24 -1.63
CA VAL A 164 -12.02 2.91 -1.05
C VAL A 164 -11.60 3.96 -0.01
N TYR A 165 -10.39 3.85 0.53
CA TYR A 165 -9.80 4.92 1.33
C TYR A 165 -8.67 5.61 0.56
N GLY A 166 -8.60 6.93 0.69
CA GLY A 166 -7.48 7.75 0.26
C GLY A 166 -6.68 8.29 1.44
N PHE A 167 -5.50 8.82 1.18
CA PHE A 167 -4.66 9.47 2.18
C PHE A 167 -3.97 10.71 1.60
N ASP A 168 -4.02 11.82 2.35
CA ASP A 168 -3.31 13.06 2.06
C ASP A 168 -1.94 13.05 2.75
N ILE A 169 -0.89 12.67 2.01
CA ILE A 169 0.46 12.48 2.54
C ILE A 169 1.29 13.74 2.25
N PRO A 170 1.86 14.43 3.26
CA PRO A 170 2.77 15.54 3.02
C PRO A 170 4.08 15.01 2.43
N VAL A 171 4.58 15.70 1.40
CA VAL A 171 5.80 15.34 0.69
C VAL A 171 6.82 16.46 0.88
N GLU A 172 7.98 16.16 1.48
CA GLU A 172 9.05 17.17 1.63
C GLU A 172 9.81 17.37 0.32
N LYS A 173 10.00 16.30 -0.46
CA LYS A 173 10.76 16.30 -1.71
C LYS A 173 10.21 15.28 -2.71
N LEU A 174 10.36 15.59 -3.99
CA LEU A 174 10.11 14.67 -5.10
C LEU A 174 11.39 13.92 -5.45
N ASP A 175 11.23 12.77 -6.10
CA ASP A 175 12.30 11.89 -6.58
C ASP A 175 13.29 11.41 -5.48
N GLU A 176 12.93 11.60 -4.20
CA GLU A 176 13.61 11.06 -3.02
C GLU A 176 12.68 10.09 -2.26
N ASP A 177 13.25 8.98 -1.77
CA ASP A 177 12.57 8.01 -0.93
C ASP A 177 12.39 8.55 0.51
N PHE A 178 11.20 8.36 1.08
CA PHE A 178 10.90 8.68 2.47
C PHE A 178 10.13 7.55 3.17
N ASN A 179 10.21 7.53 4.51
CA ASN A 179 9.54 6.51 5.32
C ASN A 179 8.10 6.90 5.61
N VAL A 180 7.20 5.92 5.52
CA VAL A 180 5.85 5.99 6.07
C VAL A 180 5.59 4.78 6.95
N ALA A 181 4.96 5.01 8.09
CA ALA A 181 4.42 3.96 8.92
C ALA A 181 2.92 3.83 8.68
N ILE A 182 2.44 2.61 8.44
CA ILE A 182 1.01 2.33 8.22
C ILE A 182 0.47 1.42 9.32
N ILE A 183 -0.77 1.65 9.73
CA ILE A 183 -1.50 0.76 10.63
C ILE A 183 -2.77 0.26 9.96
N GLY A 184 -2.94 -1.06 9.94
CA GLY A 184 -4.18 -1.70 9.49
C GLY A 184 -5.15 -1.97 10.64
N LYS A 185 -6.37 -2.38 10.30
CA LYS A 185 -7.44 -2.81 11.25
C LYS A 185 -7.03 -3.83 12.33
N LYS A 186 -5.88 -4.50 12.18
CA LYS A 186 -5.30 -5.45 13.16
C LYS A 186 -4.52 -4.78 14.28
N GLY A 187 -4.28 -3.46 14.23
CA GLY A 187 -3.58 -2.72 15.28
C GLY A 187 -2.05 -2.88 15.27
N THR A 188 -1.47 -3.35 14.16
CA THR A 188 -0.01 -3.51 13.99
C THR A 188 0.51 -2.48 13.01
N TRP A 189 1.57 -1.77 13.40
CA TRP A 189 2.30 -0.82 12.56
C TRP A 189 3.36 -1.52 11.71
N TYR A 190 3.55 -1.05 10.49
CA TYR A 190 4.59 -1.50 9.55
C TYR A 190 5.27 -0.28 8.94
N ASP A 191 6.61 -0.30 8.86
CA ASP A 191 7.38 0.68 8.09
C ASP A 191 7.37 0.29 6.62
N HIS A 192 7.30 1.31 5.76
CA HIS A 192 7.39 1.21 4.32
C HIS A 192 8.19 2.39 3.77
N VAL A 193 8.79 2.17 2.61
CA VAL A 193 9.50 3.21 1.86
C VAL A 193 8.66 3.59 0.65
N VAL A 194 8.45 4.88 0.46
CA VAL A 194 7.65 5.45 -0.64
C VAL A 194 8.39 6.61 -1.28
N SER A 195 8.08 6.88 -2.55
CA SER A 195 8.58 8.05 -3.27
C SER A 195 7.53 8.59 -4.22
N VAL A 196 7.55 9.91 -4.44
CA VAL A 196 6.68 10.62 -5.39
C VAL A 196 7.55 11.21 -6.49
N SER A 197 7.19 10.93 -7.73
CA SER A 197 8.03 11.22 -8.90
C SER A 197 7.20 11.69 -10.09
N ASN A 198 7.85 12.26 -11.10
CA ASN A 198 7.24 12.58 -12.40
C ASN A 198 5.90 13.39 -12.30
N PRO A 199 5.91 14.59 -11.71
CA PRO A 199 4.72 15.45 -11.62
C PRO A 199 4.33 16.02 -12.99
N VAL A 200 3.12 15.71 -13.45
CA VAL A 200 2.53 16.23 -14.69
C VAL A 200 1.33 17.13 -14.35
N PRO A 201 1.29 18.41 -14.80
CA PRO A 201 0.14 19.29 -14.53
C PRO A 201 -1.20 18.67 -14.97
N GLN A 202 -2.25 18.89 -14.18
CA GLN A 202 -3.62 18.60 -14.62
C GLN A 202 -4.17 19.79 -15.44
N GLU A 203 -4.74 19.51 -16.62
CA GLU A 203 -5.40 20.49 -17.49
C GLU A 203 -6.83 20.86 -17.04
#